data_AF-A0A2N2JL17-F1
#
_entry.id   AF-A0A2N2JL17-F1
#
_cell.length_a   1.000
_cell.length_b   1.000
_cell.length_c   1.000
_cell.angle_alpha   90.00
_cell.angle_beta   90.00
_cell.angle_gamma   90.00
#
_symmetry.space_group_name_H-M   'P 1'
#
loop_
_entity.id
_entity.type
_entity.pdbx_description
1 polymer ?
#
loop_
_entity_poly.entity_id
_entity_poly.type
_entity_poly.pdbx_seq_one_letter_code
_entity_poly.pdbx_strand_id
1 'polypeptide(L)'
;MTHRRTAIALLLAATTGASACAGYDPPPTTTLVQPLGGLWTQNTPIGLRFSEPIAPESLVVTVWPHEIDAEGNLRPGVHPLIASCTLATSPCGSFEMNLDDARTLLTITVNDTFTEQEGVPLILDVHSGLRDAAGRTRKVHDWFDFQISPLCGNQPVDIALQSGVLSLTANLQVLPIWLHLYMDMAIDPDTGLVTVVGSYARVREGLPTNYNHPDGFELPLDVVGWAVTFDGCLIAQKDGSFFFQSDPFDVNITVLSTIPVTLIDFQVQGTIVPGSQVDGRDFASGTLSTTGGSFGDPPNKVDPITSAWDGFSFTAAELPEGLPRNCAADPCAAMDLEGGDCQLPSPWRPGAGCAAAE
;
A
#
# COMPACT_ATOMS: atom_id res chain seq x y z
N MET A 1 77.96 -56.31 -11.08
CA MET A 1 77.07 -55.99 -12.22
C MET A 1 75.68 -56.51 -11.88
N THR A 2 74.59 -55.77 -11.81
CA THR A 2 74.31 -54.34 -11.79
C THR A 2 72.88 -54.28 -11.27
N HIS A 3 72.65 -53.59 -10.14
CA HIS A 3 71.31 -53.36 -9.59
C HIS A 3 70.49 -52.48 -10.54
N ARG A 4 69.21 -52.82 -10.81
CA ARG A 4 68.23 -51.87 -11.32
C ARG A 4 67.00 -51.83 -10.41
N ARG A 5 66.90 -50.68 -9.74
CA ARG A 5 65.73 -50.14 -9.04
C ARG A 5 64.65 -49.85 -10.07
N THR A 6 63.40 -50.18 -9.78
CA THR A 6 62.24 -49.59 -10.47
C THR A 6 61.19 -49.19 -9.44
N ALA A 7 60.71 -47.97 -9.63
CA ALA A 7 60.07 -47.13 -8.65
C ALA A 7 58.57 -47.42 -8.44
N ILE A 8 58.10 -46.93 -7.31
CA ILE A 8 56.72 -46.79 -6.83
C ILE A 8 55.86 -46.00 -7.82
N ALA A 9 54.61 -46.43 -8.04
CA ALA A 9 53.51 -45.57 -8.45
C ALA A 9 52.25 -45.97 -7.67
N LEU A 10 52.12 -45.40 -6.47
CA LEU A 10 50.94 -45.50 -5.62
C LEU A 10 49.93 -44.47 -6.13
N LEU A 11 48.90 -44.90 -6.89
CA LEU A 11 47.77 -44.03 -7.25
C LEU A 11 46.91 -43.82 -5.99
N LEU A 12 47.13 -42.70 -5.29
CA LEU A 12 46.14 -42.13 -4.38
C LEU A 12 45.02 -41.52 -5.25
N ALA A 13 43.93 -42.26 -5.42
CA ALA A 13 42.66 -41.67 -5.85
C ALA A 13 42.12 -40.81 -4.69
N ALA A 14 42.50 -39.54 -4.67
CA ALA A 14 41.87 -38.53 -3.85
C ALA A 14 40.45 -38.31 -4.39
N THR A 15 39.49 -39.07 -3.86
CA THR A 15 38.07 -38.75 -3.98
C THR A 15 37.85 -37.44 -3.23
N THR A 16 37.97 -36.32 -3.93
CA THR A 16 37.47 -35.01 -3.49
C THR A 16 35.95 -35.11 -3.45
N GLY A 17 35.43 -35.67 -2.35
CA GLY A 17 34.04 -35.53 -1.97
C GLY A 17 33.79 -34.06 -1.73
N ALA A 18 33.39 -33.36 -2.80
CA ALA A 18 32.71 -32.10 -2.68
C ALA A 18 31.44 -32.39 -1.88
N SER A 19 31.50 -32.18 -0.57
CA SER A 19 30.33 -31.84 0.21
C SER A 19 29.81 -30.54 -0.38
N ALA A 20 29.05 -30.65 -1.47
CA ALA A 20 28.18 -29.59 -1.90
C ALA A 20 27.31 -29.30 -0.68
N CYS A 21 27.60 -28.19 0.00
CA CYS A 21 26.75 -27.69 1.07
C CYS A 21 25.36 -27.68 0.48
N ALA A 22 24.48 -28.55 1.01
CA ALA A 22 23.08 -28.54 0.62
C ALA A 22 22.61 -27.10 0.83
N GLY A 23 22.28 -26.42 -0.28
CA GLY A 23 21.78 -25.06 -0.22
C GLY A 23 20.60 -25.06 0.73
N TYR A 24 20.57 -24.11 1.66
CA TYR A 24 19.39 -23.92 2.48
C TYR A 24 18.24 -23.60 1.54
N ASP A 25 17.22 -24.44 1.56
CA ASP A 25 16.02 -24.29 0.75
C ASP A 25 14.88 -23.88 1.71
N PRO A 26 14.44 -22.62 1.67
CA PRO A 26 13.45 -22.08 2.58
C PRO A 26 12.06 -22.71 2.35
N PRO A 27 11.12 -22.57 3.29
CA PRO A 27 9.70 -22.86 3.02
C PRO A 27 9.12 -21.87 1.99
N PRO A 28 7.98 -22.21 1.35
CA PRO A 28 7.33 -21.33 0.40
C PRO A 28 6.90 -20.02 1.06
N THR A 29 7.05 -18.90 0.34
CA THR A 29 6.52 -17.59 0.73
C THR A 29 5.38 -17.18 -0.19
N THR A 30 4.51 -16.30 0.30
CA THR A 30 3.36 -15.79 -0.45
C THR A 30 3.54 -14.31 -0.74
N THR A 31 3.07 -13.85 -1.90
CA THR A 31 3.02 -12.44 -2.29
C THR A 31 1.66 -12.12 -2.90
N LEU A 32 1.10 -10.97 -2.54
CA LEU A 32 -0.12 -10.46 -3.18
C LEU A 32 0.22 -9.95 -4.58
N VAL A 33 -0.54 -10.39 -5.58
CA VAL A 33 -0.41 -9.93 -6.95
C VAL A 33 -1.27 -8.68 -7.13
N GLN A 34 -0.62 -7.56 -7.44
CA GLN A 34 -1.32 -6.31 -7.77
C GLN A 34 -2.19 -6.51 -9.02
N PRO A 35 -3.41 -5.95 -9.05
CA PRO A 35 -4.28 -6.06 -10.19
C PRO A 35 -3.77 -5.17 -11.33
N LEU A 36 -4.13 -5.52 -12.56
CA LEU A 36 -3.81 -4.65 -13.69
C LEU A 36 -4.57 -3.33 -13.54
N GLY A 37 -3.85 -2.20 -13.48
CA GLY A 37 -4.42 -0.89 -13.21
C GLY A 37 -4.63 -0.56 -11.74
N GLY A 38 -4.12 -1.37 -10.81
CA GLY A 38 -4.02 -1.06 -9.37
C GLY A 38 -5.31 -1.20 -8.55
N LEU A 39 -6.45 -1.45 -9.19
CA LEU A 39 -7.75 -1.54 -8.53
C LEU A 39 -8.30 -2.97 -8.48
N TRP A 40 -8.61 -3.44 -7.26
CA TRP A 40 -9.49 -4.60 -7.11
C TRP A 40 -10.93 -4.13 -7.13
N THR A 41 -11.72 -4.61 -8.09
CA THR A 41 -13.17 -4.41 -8.13
C THR A 41 -13.86 -5.75 -7.81
N GLN A 42 -15.18 -5.78 -7.70
CA GLN A 42 -15.94 -7.04 -7.54
C GLN A 42 -15.64 -8.08 -8.64
N ASN A 43 -15.21 -7.60 -9.82
CA ASN A 43 -14.90 -8.46 -10.97
C ASN A 43 -13.39 -8.70 -11.15
N THR A 44 -12.54 -8.05 -10.35
CA THR A 44 -11.10 -8.22 -10.43
C THR A 44 -10.69 -9.35 -9.48
N PRO A 45 -10.15 -10.47 -9.98
CA PRO A 45 -9.71 -11.54 -9.10
C PRO A 45 -8.49 -11.11 -8.26
N ILE A 46 -8.42 -11.60 -7.03
CA ILE A 46 -7.26 -11.42 -6.16
C ILE A 46 -6.28 -12.56 -6.43
N GLY A 47 -5.03 -12.22 -6.76
CA GLY A 47 -3.98 -13.21 -7.00
C GLY A 47 -3.04 -13.36 -5.81
N LEU A 48 -2.68 -14.59 -5.43
CA LEU A 48 -1.56 -14.87 -4.53
C LEU A 48 -0.51 -15.70 -5.26
N ARG A 49 0.72 -15.20 -5.31
CA ARG A 49 1.86 -15.91 -5.92
C ARG A 49 2.73 -16.53 -4.85
N PHE A 50 3.06 -17.80 -5.04
CA PHE A 50 3.96 -18.55 -4.18
C PHE A 50 5.37 -18.60 -4.78
N SER A 51 6.40 -18.60 -3.93
CA SER A 51 7.80 -18.67 -4.37
C SER A 51 8.18 -19.99 -5.03
N GLU A 52 7.43 -21.06 -4.72
CA GLU A 52 7.61 -22.42 -5.23
C GLU A 52 6.26 -23.18 -5.20
N PRO A 53 6.15 -24.35 -5.86
CA PRO A 53 4.93 -25.16 -5.83
C PRO A 53 4.53 -25.59 -4.42
N ILE A 54 3.28 -25.30 -4.03
CA ILE A 54 2.74 -25.66 -2.71
C ILE A 54 2.00 -27.00 -2.71
N ALA A 55 1.87 -27.60 -1.53
CA ALA A 55 0.94 -28.68 -1.23
C ALA A 55 -0.48 -28.10 -1.09
N PRO A 56 -1.44 -28.40 -1.98
CA PRO A 56 -2.76 -27.76 -2.01
C PRO A 56 -3.53 -27.86 -0.69
N GLU A 57 -3.40 -28.97 0.02
CA GLU A 57 -4.05 -29.23 1.30
C GLU A 57 -3.48 -28.40 2.47
N SER A 58 -2.34 -27.73 2.27
CA SER A 58 -1.72 -26.86 3.27
C SER A 58 -2.20 -25.41 3.21
N LEU A 59 -2.92 -25.03 2.15
CA LEU A 59 -3.41 -23.67 1.95
C LEU A 59 -4.72 -23.44 2.70
N VAL A 60 -4.69 -22.50 3.64
CA VAL A 60 -5.87 -22.00 4.37
C VAL A 60 -5.83 -20.48 4.33
N VAL A 61 -6.96 -19.88 3.96
CA VAL A 61 -7.12 -18.42 3.81
C VAL A 61 -8.29 -17.93 4.66
N THR A 62 -8.09 -16.83 5.37
CA THR A 62 -9.16 -16.10 6.07
C THR A 62 -9.20 -14.66 5.57
N VAL A 63 -10.39 -14.06 5.49
CA VAL A 63 -10.54 -12.63 5.23
C VAL A 63 -11.14 -11.95 6.46
N TRP A 64 -10.51 -10.89 6.92
CA TRP A 64 -10.91 -10.11 8.08
C TRP A 64 -11.27 -8.67 7.69
N PRO A 65 -12.19 -8.01 8.42
CA PRO A 65 -12.24 -6.55 8.44
C PRO A 65 -10.91 -5.97 8.92
N HIS A 66 -10.49 -4.83 8.39
CA HIS A 66 -9.27 -4.13 8.83
C HIS A 66 -9.51 -3.35 10.15
N GLU A 67 -9.83 -4.09 11.21
CA GLU A 67 -10.04 -3.56 12.56
C GLU A 67 -8.85 -3.93 13.45
N ILE A 68 -7.74 -3.23 13.28
CA ILE A 68 -6.51 -3.45 14.04
C ILE A 68 -6.37 -2.48 15.22
N ASP A 69 -5.63 -2.89 16.25
CA ASP A 69 -5.20 -2.05 17.36
C ASP A 69 -3.89 -1.31 17.05
N ALA A 70 -3.41 -0.48 17.99
CA ALA A 70 -2.20 0.31 17.81
C ALA A 70 -0.93 -0.55 17.71
N GLU A 71 -0.99 -1.79 18.20
CA GLU A 71 0.06 -2.80 18.12
C GLU A 71 0.00 -3.62 16.82
N GLY A 72 -1.00 -3.37 15.97
CA GLY A 72 -1.19 -4.07 14.70
C GLY A 72 -1.83 -5.45 14.83
N ASN A 73 -2.50 -5.75 15.94
CA ASN A 73 -3.27 -6.98 16.10
C ASN A 73 -4.75 -6.74 15.77
N LEU A 74 -5.47 -7.79 15.36
CA LEU A 74 -6.92 -7.73 15.24
C LEU A 74 -7.55 -7.39 16.60
N ARG A 75 -8.48 -6.43 16.62
CA ARG A 75 -9.17 -6.03 17.84
C ARG A 75 -9.97 -7.19 18.44
N PRO A 76 -10.08 -7.28 19.79
CA PRO A 76 -10.91 -8.28 20.43
C PRO A 76 -12.38 -8.21 19.95
N GLY A 77 -12.93 -9.34 19.52
CA GLY A 77 -14.32 -9.45 19.08
C GLY A 77 -14.54 -9.28 17.57
N VAL A 78 -13.51 -8.96 16.80
CA VAL A 78 -13.58 -8.94 15.34
C VAL A 78 -13.77 -10.36 14.82
N HIS A 79 -14.74 -10.55 13.92
CA HIS A 79 -15.05 -11.84 13.30
C HIS A 79 -14.63 -11.82 11.83
N PRO A 80 -14.13 -12.96 11.29
CA PRO A 80 -13.75 -13.03 9.89
C PRO A 80 -14.98 -12.97 8.97
N LEU A 81 -14.83 -12.29 7.84
CA LEU A 81 -15.80 -12.29 6.75
C LEU A 81 -15.82 -13.65 6.04
N ILE A 82 -14.62 -14.22 5.83
CA ILE A 82 -14.42 -15.56 5.28
C ILE A 82 -13.54 -16.33 6.24
N ALA A 83 -14.07 -17.39 6.86
CA ALA A 83 -13.36 -18.16 7.88
C ALA A 83 -12.69 -19.42 7.29
N SER A 84 -11.36 -19.49 7.36
CA SER A 84 -10.57 -20.71 7.13
C SER A 84 -10.93 -21.45 5.83
N CYS A 85 -11.05 -20.72 4.72
CA CYS A 85 -11.35 -21.30 3.42
C CYS A 85 -10.15 -22.10 2.91
N THR A 86 -10.41 -23.32 2.42
CA THR A 86 -9.40 -24.22 1.82
C THR A 86 -9.80 -24.55 0.39
N LEU A 87 -8.86 -25.05 -0.43
CA LEU A 87 -9.19 -25.50 -1.79
C LEU A 87 -10.23 -26.61 -1.81
N ALA A 88 -10.26 -27.48 -0.79
CA ALA A 88 -11.22 -28.57 -0.68
C ALA A 88 -12.63 -28.11 -0.26
N THR A 89 -12.74 -26.95 0.41
CA THR A 89 -14.01 -26.39 0.87
C THR A 89 -14.49 -25.22 0.02
N SER A 90 -13.74 -24.86 -1.03
CA SER A 90 -14.11 -23.79 -1.96
C SER A 90 -15.22 -24.26 -2.90
N PRO A 91 -16.21 -23.39 -3.23
CA PRO A 91 -16.35 -22.01 -2.80
C PRO A 91 -16.84 -21.86 -1.35
N CYS A 92 -16.32 -20.85 -0.65
CA CYS A 92 -16.69 -20.49 0.72
C CYS A 92 -17.70 -19.32 0.68
N GLY A 93 -18.95 -19.60 0.29
CA GLY A 93 -19.90 -18.57 -0.12
C GLY A 93 -19.71 -18.23 -1.60
N SER A 94 -19.58 -16.95 -1.96
CA SER A 94 -19.18 -16.53 -3.31
C SER A 94 -17.66 -16.33 -3.49
N PHE A 95 -16.89 -16.63 -2.44
CA PHE A 95 -15.42 -16.62 -2.42
C PHE A 95 -14.88 -17.94 -2.99
N GLU A 96 -14.44 -17.92 -4.24
CA GLU A 96 -13.96 -19.09 -4.98
C GLU A 96 -12.44 -19.04 -5.16
N MET A 97 -11.76 -20.14 -4.88
CA MET A 97 -10.31 -20.26 -4.97
C MET A 97 -9.92 -21.28 -6.04
N ASN A 98 -9.05 -20.86 -6.96
CA ASN A 98 -8.51 -21.71 -8.01
C ASN A 98 -6.98 -21.67 -7.98
N LEU A 99 -6.34 -22.82 -7.80
CA LEU A 99 -4.88 -22.96 -7.83
C LEU A 99 -4.45 -23.47 -9.21
N ASP A 100 -3.47 -22.83 -9.82
CA ASP A 100 -2.94 -23.25 -11.11
C ASP A 100 -2.29 -24.64 -11.07
N ASP A 101 -2.12 -25.27 -12.24
CA ASP A 101 -1.51 -26.61 -12.34
C ASP A 101 -0.08 -26.66 -11.81
N ALA A 102 0.65 -25.54 -11.90
CA ALA A 102 2.01 -25.38 -11.36
C ALA A 102 2.03 -25.25 -9.83
N ARG A 103 0.88 -24.96 -9.20
CA ARG A 103 0.71 -24.73 -7.76
C ARG A 103 1.52 -23.55 -7.25
N THR A 104 1.69 -22.54 -8.09
CA THR A 104 2.45 -21.31 -7.82
C THR A 104 1.60 -20.06 -7.85
N LEU A 105 0.34 -20.14 -8.30
CA LEU A 105 -0.58 -19.02 -8.37
C LEU A 105 -1.98 -19.44 -7.94
N LEU A 106 -2.45 -18.85 -6.84
CA LEU A 106 -3.86 -18.88 -6.44
C LEU A 106 -4.58 -17.68 -7.05
N THR A 107 -5.72 -17.92 -7.68
CA THR A 107 -6.67 -16.90 -8.12
C THR A 107 -7.92 -17.01 -7.27
N ILE A 108 -8.33 -15.91 -6.65
CA ILE A 108 -9.51 -15.81 -5.80
C ILE A 108 -10.53 -14.94 -6.53
N THR A 109 -11.70 -15.50 -6.83
CA THR A 109 -12.83 -14.75 -7.36
C THR A 109 -13.77 -14.40 -6.21
N VAL A 110 -14.04 -13.10 -6.05
CA VAL A 110 -14.84 -12.59 -4.92
C VAL A 110 -16.30 -12.31 -5.30
N ASN A 111 -16.61 -12.05 -6.57
CA ASN A 111 -17.96 -11.77 -7.07
C ASN A 111 -18.72 -10.76 -6.17
N ASP A 112 -19.81 -11.16 -5.51
CA ASP A 112 -20.61 -10.33 -4.61
C ASP A 112 -20.25 -10.48 -3.12
N THR A 113 -19.20 -11.26 -2.79
CA THR A 113 -18.80 -11.55 -1.40
C THR A 113 -18.59 -10.28 -0.58
N PHE A 114 -18.03 -9.24 -1.19
CA PHE A 114 -17.62 -8.01 -0.52
C PHE A 114 -18.43 -6.78 -0.97
N THR A 115 -19.66 -6.97 -1.49
CA THR A 115 -20.50 -5.83 -1.89
C THR A 115 -20.80 -4.88 -0.73
N GLU A 116 -21.01 -5.40 0.48
CA GLU A 116 -21.23 -4.58 1.68
C GLU A 116 -19.94 -4.02 2.28
N GLN A 117 -18.78 -4.35 1.71
CA GLN A 117 -17.45 -3.96 2.17
C GLN A 117 -16.70 -3.15 1.11
N GLU A 118 -17.37 -2.70 0.05
CA GLU A 118 -16.79 -1.79 -0.93
C GLU A 118 -16.29 -0.51 -0.25
N GLY A 119 -15.10 -0.07 -0.62
CA GLY A 119 -14.50 1.12 -0.04
C GLY A 119 -13.90 0.93 1.35
N VAL A 120 -13.93 -0.28 1.92
CA VAL A 120 -13.34 -0.56 3.24
C VAL A 120 -12.09 -1.45 3.09
N PRO A 121 -10.97 -1.12 3.76
CA PRO A 121 -9.81 -2.01 3.81
C PRO A 121 -10.15 -3.36 4.47
N LEU A 122 -9.58 -4.43 3.91
CA LEU A 122 -9.72 -5.81 4.36
C LEU A 122 -8.33 -6.44 4.50
N ILE A 123 -8.23 -7.46 5.34
CA ILE A 123 -7.00 -8.25 5.54
C ILE A 123 -7.22 -9.64 4.96
N LEU A 124 -6.34 -10.04 4.05
CA LEU A 124 -6.23 -11.41 3.55
C LEU A 124 -5.13 -12.13 4.33
N ASP A 125 -5.52 -13.09 5.16
CA ASP A 125 -4.64 -13.88 6.01
C ASP A 125 -4.39 -15.26 5.39
N VAL A 126 -3.15 -15.50 4.96
CA VAL A 126 -2.67 -16.83 4.57
C VAL A 126 -2.05 -17.48 5.80
N HIS A 127 -2.71 -18.52 6.32
CA HIS A 127 -2.35 -19.09 7.61
C HIS A 127 -0.94 -19.67 7.61
N SER A 128 -0.33 -19.74 8.79
CA SER A 128 0.83 -20.60 9.01
C SER A 128 0.50 -22.05 8.66
N GLY A 129 1.49 -22.81 8.19
CA GLY A 129 1.29 -24.20 7.78
C GLY A 129 1.42 -24.44 6.29
N LEU A 130 1.52 -23.37 5.48
CA LEU A 130 1.81 -23.45 4.05
C LEU A 130 3.08 -24.29 3.80
N ARG A 131 2.98 -25.25 2.90
CA ARG A 131 4.00 -26.29 2.72
C ARG A 131 4.31 -26.51 1.26
N ASP A 132 5.55 -26.85 0.96
CA ASP A 132 5.97 -27.32 -0.36
C ASP A 132 5.86 -28.86 -0.49
N ALA A 133 6.23 -29.38 -1.66
CA ALA A 133 6.26 -30.82 -1.94
C ALA A 133 7.34 -31.59 -1.15
N ALA A 134 8.39 -30.92 -0.68
CA ALA A 134 9.44 -31.52 0.15
C ALA A 134 9.04 -31.59 1.64
N GLY A 135 7.90 -31.00 2.01
CA GLY A 135 7.36 -31.00 3.35
C GLY A 135 7.88 -29.87 4.23
N ARG A 136 8.61 -28.88 3.69
CA ARG A 136 9.02 -27.73 4.50
C ARG A 136 7.82 -26.82 4.69
N THR A 137 7.69 -26.28 5.90
CA THR A 137 6.49 -25.59 6.35
C THR A 137 6.82 -24.19 6.80
N ARG A 138 6.07 -23.23 6.28
CA ARG A 138 6.08 -21.86 6.78
C ARG A 138 5.39 -21.81 8.14
N LYS A 139 6.11 -21.32 9.15
CA LYS A 139 5.66 -21.34 10.56
C LYS A 139 4.95 -20.08 11.02
N VAL A 140 4.89 -19.07 10.16
CA VAL A 140 4.20 -17.81 10.40
C VAL A 140 3.14 -17.64 9.30
N HIS A 141 2.15 -16.78 9.53
CA HIS A 141 1.17 -16.38 8.54
C HIS A 141 1.68 -15.22 7.67
N ASP A 142 1.00 -14.95 6.56
CA ASP A 142 1.19 -13.75 5.75
C ASP A 142 -0.11 -12.95 5.76
N TRP A 143 -0.02 -11.65 6.05
CA TRP A 143 -1.14 -10.71 5.99
C TRP A 143 -0.95 -9.76 4.82
N PHE A 144 -2.03 -9.57 4.06
CA PHE A 144 -2.05 -8.62 2.98
C PHE A 144 -3.27 -7.71 3.11
N ASP A 145 -3.02 -6.41 3.12
CA ASP A 145 -4.09 -5.43 3.01
C ASP A 145 -4.58 -5.39 1.56
N PHE A 146 -5.89 -5.36 1.37
CA PHE A 146 -6.52 -5.12 0.08
C PHE A 146 -7.84 -4.40 0.29
N GLN A 147 -8.42 -3.90 -0.79
CA GLN A 147 -9.69 -3.18 -0.71
C GLN A 147 -10.42 -3.32 -2.04
N ILE A 148 -11.73 -3.57 -1.97
CA ILE A 148 -12.58 -3.61 -3.15
C ILE A 148 -13.08 -2.20 -3.46
N SER A 149 -12.67 -1.66 -4.60
CA SER A 149 -12.95 -0.30 -5.03
C SER A 149 -14.23 -0.26 -5.87
N PRO A 150 -15.20 0.60 -5.53
CA PRO A 150 -16.28 0.95 -6.45
C PRO A 150 -15.71 1.69 -7.67
N LEU A 151 -16.41 1.60 -8.80
CA LEU A 151 -15.97 2.23 -10.04
C LEU A 151 -16.27 3.73 -10.04
N CYS A 152 -15.26 4.55 -10.32
CA CYS A 152 -15.43 5.98 -10.56
C CYS A 152 -16.54 6.25 -11.57
N GLY A 153 -17.47 7.11 -11.20
CA GLY A 153 -18.44 7.70 -12.09
C GLY A 153 -18.26 9.20 -12.10
N ASN A 154 -18.37 9.83 -13.26
CA ASN A 154 -18.50 11.28 -13.39
C ASN A 154 -19.88 11.68 -12.84
N GLN A 155 -19.97 11.81 -11.51
CA GLN A 155 -21.21 11.97 -10.77
C GLN A 155 -21.05 13.12 -9.78
N PRO A 156 -22.09 13.98 -9.60
CA PRO A 156 -22.05 15.04 -8.62
C PRO A 156 -21.82 14.51 -7.20
N VAL A 157 -21.04 15.26 -6.42
CA VAL A 157 -20.79 14.97 -5.00
C VAL A 157 -21.06 16.23 -4.18
N ASP A 158 -21.80 16.07 -3.08
CA ASP A 158 -22.05 17.14 -2.12
C ASP A 158 -21.29 16.82 -0.83
N ILE A 159 -20.00 17.19 -0.81
CA ILE A 159 -19.12 17.02 0.34
C ILE A 159 -18.56 18.37 0.76
N ALA A 160 -18.67 18.67 2.05
CA ALA A 160 -18.07 19.84 2.66
C ALA A 160 -16.99 19.40 3.65
N LEU A 161 -15.77 19.19 3.16
CA LEU A 161 -14.61 18.91 4.02
C LEU A 161 -14.27 20.16 4.83
N GLN A 162 -13.96 20.00 6.12
CA GLN A 162 -13.77 21.14 7.03
C GLN A 162 -12.70 22.14 6.56
N SER A 163 -11.57 21.64 6.04
CA SER A 163 -10.45 22.45 5.52
C SER A 163 -10.06 22.14 4.09
N GLY A 164 -10.69 21.13 3.48
CA GLY A 164 -10.22 20.51 2.24
C GLY A 164 -8.93 19.71 2.38
N VAL A 165 -8.34 19.60 3.59
CA VAL A 165 -7.08 18.87 3.83
C VAL A 165 -7.32 17.69 4.76
N LEU A 166 -6.87 16.51 4.35
CA LEU A 166 -6.86 15.29 5.14
C LEU A 166 -5.42 14.91 5.49
N SER A 167 -5.19 14.32 6.67
CA SER A 167 -3.96 13.57 6.91
C SER A 167 -4.04 12.20 6.24
N LEU A 168 -2.88 11.65 5.91
CA LEU A 168 -2.72 10.24 5.57
C LEU A 168 -1.51 9.72 6.34
N THR A 169 -1.70 8.63 7.08
CA THR A 169 -0.64 7.92 7.80
C THR A 169 -0.66 6.46 7.37
N ALA A 170 0.47 5.94 6.88
CA ALA A 170 0.58 4.58 6.38
C ALA A 170 1.92 3.94 6.74
N ASN A 171 1.93 2.63 7.00
CA ASN A 171 3.15 1.88 7.27
C ASN A 171 3.61 1.14 6.01
N LEU A 172 4.64 1.66 5.34
CA LEU A 172 5.25 1.00 4.19
C LEU A 172 6.15 -0.14 4.67
N GLN A 173 5.56 -1.28 5.04
CA GLN A 173 6.19 -2.42 5.72
C GLN A 173 7.52 -2.89 5.08
N VAL A 174 7.66 -2.75 3.76
CA VAL A 174 8.87 -3.13 3.00
C VAL A 174 10.04 -2.20 3.27
N LEU A 175 9.77 -0.93 3.57
CA LEU A 175 10.77 0.12 3.80
C LEU A 175 10.92 0.53 5.27
N PRO A 176 10.47 -0.32 6.22
CA PRO A 176 10.03 0.05 7.59
C PRO A 176 9.87 1.57 7.86
N ILE A 177 9.14 2.28 7.01
CA ILE A 177 8.89 3.72 7.15
C ILE A 177 7.40 4.00 7.27
N TRP A 178 7.09 5.04 8.04
CA TRP A 178 5.77 5.61 8.10
C TRP A 178 5.69 6.80 7.15
N LEU A 179 4.79 6.70 6.18
CA LEU A 179 4.44 7.79 5.27
C LEU A 179 3.37 8.64 5.94
N HIS A 180 3.64 9.95 6.06
CA HIS A 180 2.68 10.93 6.53
C HIS A 180 2.51 12.01 5.46
N LEU A 181 1.27 12.33 5.11
CA LEU A 181 0.97 13.37 4.12
C LEU A 181 -0.10 14.33 4.62
N TYR A 182 0.02 15.58 4.19
CA TYR A 182 -1.11 16.49 4.01
C TYR A 182 -1.67 16.25 2.61
N MET A 183 -2.94 15.89 2.51
CA MET A 183 -3.66 15.74 1.24
C MET A 183 -4.64 16.90 1.10
N ASP A 184 -4.22 17.97 0.43
CA ASP A 184 -5.14 19.04 0.05
C ASP A 184 -5.93 18.61 -1.19
N MET A 185 -7.26 18.61 -1.10
CA MET A 185 -8.17 18.08 -2.11
C MET A 185 -9.00 19.23 -2.71
N ALA A 186 -8.86 19.48 -4.01
CA ALA A 186 -9.76 20.32 -4.77
C ALA A 186 -10.79 19.45 -5.49
N ILE A 187 -12.04 19.52 -5.05
CA ILE A 187 -13.14 18.65 -5.50
C ILE A 187 -14.08 19.45 -6.40
N ASP A 188 -14.30 18.99 -7.62
CA ASP A 188 -15.36 19.50 -8.49
C ASP A 188 -16.71 18.90 -8.06
N PRO A 189 -17.64 19.69 -7.50
CA PRO A 189 -18.90 19.17 -6.98
C PRO A 189 -19.83 18.65 -8.07
N ASP A 190 -19.67 19.09 -9.31
CA ASP A 190 -20.54 18.70 -10.42
C ASP A 190 -20.15 17.35 -11.01
N THR A 191 -18.86 16.99 -10.94
CA THR A 191 -18.30 15.79 -11.59
C THR A 191 -17.77 14.76 -10.61
N GLY A 192 -17.49 15.15 -9.37
CA GLY A 192 -16.80 14.32 -8.39
C GLY A 192 -15.31 14.13 -8.70
N LEU A 193 -14.76 14.81 -9.71
CA LEU A 193 -13.33 14.77 -10.00
C LEU A 193 -12.56 15.53 -8.92
N VAL A 194 -11.39 15.00 -8.59
CA VAL A 194 -10.53 15.55 -7.54
C VAL A 194 -9.12 15.72 -8.07
N THR A 195 -8.53 16.88 -7.82
CA THR A 195 -7.08 17.07 -7.89
C THR A 195 -6.54 17.18 -6.47
N VAL A 196 -5.49 16.42 -6.17
CA VAL A 196 -4.84 16.39 -4.86
C VAL A 196 -3.45 17.00 -4.97
N VAL A 197 -3.08 17.81 -3.98
CA VAL A 197 -1.69 18.17 -3.69
C VAL A 197 -1.31 17.45 -2.41
N GLY A 198 -0.49 16.41 -2.56
CA GLY A 198 0.05 15.62 -1.47
C GLY A 198 1.40 16.17 -1.04
N SER A 199 1.54 16.61 0.21
CA SER A 199 2.79 17.13 0.76
C SER A 199 3.26 16.30 1.93
N TYR A 200 4.57 16.03 2.00
CA TYR A 200 5.17 15.30 3.13
C TYR A 200 4.89 16.00 4.46
N ALA A 201 4.50 15.20 5.46
CA ALA A 201 4.39 15.62 6.83
C ALA A 201 5.44 14.91 7.68
N ARG A 202 6.03 15.64 8.64
CA ARG A 202 6.87 15.06 9.68
C ARG A 202 6.06 14.96 10.96
N VAL A 203 6.15 13.84 11.66
CA VAL A 203 5.62 13.73 13.03
C VAL A 203 6.54 14.47 14.01
N ARG A 204 5.95 15.28 14.89
CA ARG A 204 6.66 16.05 15.93
C ARG A 204 7.52 15.15 16.81
N GLU A 205 8.65 15.69 17.26
CA GLU A 205 9.53 14.99 18.19
C GLU A 205 8.80 14.58 19.48
N GLY A 206 9.01 13.34 19.91
CA GLY A 206 8.40 12.79 21.13
C GLY A 206 7.06 12.08 20.93
N LEU A 207 6.50 12.12 19.72
CA LEU A 207 5.32 11.32 19.34
C LEU A 207 5.73 9.98 18.71
N PRO A 208 4.89 8.94 18.78
CA PRO A 208 5.19 7.66 18.14
C PRO A 208 5.14 7.81 16.61
N THR A 209 5.88 6.98 15.87
CA THR A 209 5.96 7.09 14.40
C THR A 209 4.66 6.75 13.69
N ASN A 210 3.72 6.09 14.37
CA ASN A 210 2.38 5.79 13.86
C ASN A 210 1.34 6.84 14.29
N TYR A 211 1.79 8.00 14.80
CA TYR A 211 0.87 9.08 15.16
C TYR A 211 0.16 9.59 13.91
N ASN A 212 -1.17 9.63 13.94
CA ASN A 212 -2.00 9.97 12.78
C ASN A 212 -2.90 11.20 12.99
N HIS A 213 -2.84 11.81 14.18
CA HIS A 213 -3.68 12.96 14.48
C HIS A 213 -3.04 14.27 13.94
N PRO A 214 -3.84 15.18 13.35
CA PRO A 214 -3.37 16.42 12.70
C PRO A 214 -2.44 17.33 13.53
N ASP A 215 -2.68 17.42 14.84
CA ASP A 215 -1.94 18.30 15.75
C ASP A 215 -0.49 17.86 16.00
N GLY A 216 -0.13 16.63 15.62
CA GLY A 216 1.22 16.08 15.75
C GLY A 216 2.06 16.24 14.50
N PHE A 217 1.56 16.90 13.45
CA PHE A 217 2.29 17.06 12.20
C PHE A 217 3.01 18.41 12.12
N GLU A 218 4.11 18.40 11.36
CA GLU A 218 4.90 19.55 10.95
C GLU A 218 5.11 19.49 9.44
N LEU A 219 5.13 20.64 8.79
CA LEU A 219 5.44 20.74 7.37
C LEU A 219 6.94 21.07 7.22
N PRO A 220 7.77 20.10 6.79
CA PRO A 220 9.11 20.42 6.35
C PRO A 220 9.07 21.12 4.99
N LEU A 221 9.65 22.33 4.93
CA LEU A 221 9.87 23.07 3.69
C LEU A 221 11.31 22.90 3.16
N ASP A 222 12.19 22.33 3.98
CA ASP A 222 13.62 22.14 3.69
C ASP A 222 13.88 20.95 2.74
N VAL A 223 15.15 20.54 2.64
CA VAL A 223 15.66 19.45 1.78
C VAL A 223 15.01 18.07 1.99
N VAL A 224 14.18 17.88 3.02
CA VAL A 224 13.38 16.65 3.16
C VAL A 224 11.92 16.83 2.77
N GLY A 225 11.46 18.06 2.65
CA GLY A 225 10.11 18.41 2.22
C GLY A 225 9.94 18.07 0.74
N TRP A 226 8.77 17.54 0.41
CA TRP A 226 8.39 17.30 -0.97
C TRP A 226 6.88 17.40 -1.14
N ALA A 227 6.46 17.72 -2.36
CA ALA A 227 5.07 17.77 -2.74
C ALA A 227 4.87 17.16 -4.13
N VAL A 228 3.76 16.45 -4.31
CA VAL A 228 3.34 15.84 -5.58
C VAL A 228 1.89 16.19 -5.84
N THR A 229 1.45 16.07 -7.10
CA THR A 229 0.04 16.17 -7.45
C THR A 229 -0.43 14.91 -8.15
N PHE A 230 -1.70 14.57 -7.94
CA PHE A 230 -2.37 13.46 -8.60
C PHE A 230 -3.86 13.72 -8.68
N ASP A 231 -4.49 13.13 -9.68
CA ASP A 231 -5.93 13.23 -9.91
C ASP A 231 -6.65 11.98 -9.40
N GLY A 232 -7.95 12.10 -9.23
CA GLY A 232 -8.82 11.02 -8.78
C GLY A 232 -10.29 11.37 -8.88
N CYS A 233 -11.11 10.55 -8.25
CA CYS A 233 -12.55 10.73 -8.15
C CYS A 233 -13.04 10.54 -6.72
N LEU A 234 -14.18 11.14 -6.42
CA LEU A 234 -15.00 10.86 -5.25
C LEU A 234 -16.32 10.23 -5.66
N ILE A 235 -16.76 9.26 -4.88
CA ILE A 235 -18.01 8.53 -5.10
C ILE A 235 -18.83 8.56 -3.82
N ALA A 236 -20.00 9.19 -3.87
CA ALA A 236 -20.92 9.19 -2.73
C ALA A 236 -21.44 7.77 -2.44
N GLN A 237 -21.35 7.36 -1.18
CA GLN A 237 -21.83 6.08 -0.69
C GLN A 237 -23.23 6.22 -0.08
N LYS A 238 -23.94 5.10 0.04
CA LYS A 238 -25.34 5.08 0.54
C LYS A 238 -25.47 5.49 2.01
N ASP A 239 -24.40 5.34 2.79
CA ASP A 239 -24.35 5.65 4.21
C ASP A 239 -23.93 7.09 4.51
N GLY A 240 -23.72 7.92 3.46
CA GLY A 240 -23.28 9.30 3.58
C GLY A 240 -21.76 9.48 3.64
N SER A 241 -20.99 8.38 3.56
CA SER A 241 -19.54 8.44 3.34
C SER A 241 -19.21 8.70 1.86
N PHE A 242 -17.93 8.95 1.58
CA PHE A 242 -17.43 9.20 0.22
C PHE A 242 -16.19 8.35 -0.03
N PHE A 243 -16.19 7.58 -1.12
CA PHE A 243 -15.02 6.82 -1.51
C PHE A 243 -14.14 7.67 -2.44
N PHE A 244 -12.92 7.94 -2.01
CA PHE A 244 -11.85 8.56 -2.80
C PHE A 244 -11.01 7.48 -3.49
N GLN A 245 -10.65 7.72 -4.75
CA GLN A 245 -9.72 6.88 -5.49
C GLN A 245 -8.90 7.74 -6.44
N SER A 246 -7.57 7.67 -6.34
CA SER A 246 -6.68 8.29 -7.32
C SER A 246 -6.59 7.46 -8.61
N ASP A 247 -6.28 8.12 -9.72
CA ASP A 247 -5.66 7.44 -10.84
C ASP A 247 -4.26 6.93 -10.43
N PRO A 248 -3.70 5.88 -11.07
CA PRO A 248 -2.29 5.54 -10.89
C PRO A 248 -1.37 6.67 -11.34
N PHE A 249 -0.40 7.02 -10.51
CA PHE A 249 0.60 8.04 -10.81
C PHE A 249 1.98 7.64 -10.29
N ASP A 250 3.04 8.13 -10.93
CA ASP A 250 4.40 7.88 -10.47
C ASP A 250 4.83 8.95 -9.47
N VAL A 251 5.34 8.52 -8.31
CA VAL A 251 5.99 9.41 -7.34
C VAL A 251 7.47 9.45 -7.69
N ASN A 252 8.01 10.62 -8.03
CA ASN A 252 9.44 10.81 -8.31
C ASN A 252 9.95 11.97 -7.46
N ILE A 253 10.54 11.66 -6.31
CA ILE A 253 11.00 12.66 -5.34
C ILE A 253 12.47 12.46 -4.98
N THR A 254 13.08 13.49 -4.41
CA THR A 254 14.43 13.46 -3.89
C THR A 254 14.43 13.78 -2.40
N VAL A 255 14.74 12.78 -1.58
CA VAL A 255 14.85 12.95 -0.13
C VAL A 255 16.26 13.41 0.23
N LEU A 256 16.39 14.35 1.17
CA LEU A 256 17.67 14.95 1.59
C LEU A 256 18.46 15.55 0.39
N SER A 257 17.73 16.03 -0.62
CA SER A 257 18.26 16.53 -1.91
C SER A 257 19.25 15.61 -2.64
N THR A 258 19.36 14.33 -2.26
CA THR A 258 20.40 13.42 -2.79
C THR A 258 19.93 11.99 -2.99
N ILE A 259 18.86 11.55 -2.33
CA ILE A 259 18.37 10.17 -2.40
C ILE A 259 17.13 10.16 -3.29
N PRO A 260 17.25 9.72 -4.56
CA PRO A 260 16.08 9.59 -5.43
C PRO A 260 15.19 8.46 -4.91
N VAL A 261 13.87 8.71 -4.93
CA VAL A 261 12.84 7.72 -4.63
C VAL A 261 11.83 7.77 -5.77
N THR A 262 11.61 6.61 -6.39
CA THR A 262 10.60 6.41 -7.42
C THR A 262 9.64 5.33 -6.96
N LEU A 263 8.33 5.62 -6.95
CA LEU A 263 7.26 4.63 -6.80
C LEU A 263 6.43 4.65 -8.08
N ILE A 264 6.16 3.47 -8.64
CA ILE A 264 5.50 3.30 -9.93
C ILE A 264 4.03 2.93 -9.72
N ASP A 265 3.14 3.51 -10.52
CA ASP A 265 1.69 3.30 -10.44
C ASP A 265 1.19 3.44 -8.99
N PHE A 266 1.68 4.43 -8.26
CA PHE A 266 1.24 4.72 -6.91
C PHE A 266 -0.25 5.09 -6.93
N GLN A 267 -1.00 4.54 -6.01
CA GLN A 267 -2.43 4.79 -5.86
C GLN A 267 -2.78 5.01 -4.41
N VAL A 268 -3.71 5.93 -4.18
CA VAL A 268 -4.33 6.18 -2.88
C VAL A 268 -5.83 6.05 -3.05
N GLN A 269 -6.44 5.23 -2.22
CA GLN A 269 -7.88 5.05 -2.20
C GLN A 269 -8.36 4.90 -0.77
N GLY A 270 -9.59 5.30 -0.47
CA GLY A 270 -10.13 5.21 0.88
C GLY A 270 -11.52 5.81 1.01
N THR A 271 -12.19 5.51 2.10
CA THR A 271 -13.49 6.07 2.45
C THR A 271 -13.31 7.21 3.44
N ILE A 272 -13.91 8.35 3.11
CA ILE A 272 -14.01 9.55 3.93
C ILE A 272 -15.38 9.56 4.58
N VAL A 273 -15.40 9.63 5.91
CA VAL A 273 -16.59 9.72 6.76
C VAL A 273 -16.65 11.12 7.36
N PRO A 274 -17.52 12.02 6.84
CA PRO A 274 -17.63 13.37 7.35
C PRO A 274 -18.12 13.41 8.80
N GLY A 275 -17.60 14.35 9.59
CA GLY A 275 -18.10 14.62 10.95
C GLY A 275 -18.06 13.41 11.90
N SER A 276 -17.02 12.57 11.78
CA SER A 276 -16.84 11.35 12.56
C SER A 276 -16.78 11.60 14.09
N GLN A 277 -16.97 10.53 14.88
CA GLN A 277 -17.24 10.61 16.32
C GLN A 277 -16.08 11.13 17.18
N VAL A 278 -14.87 11.24 16.64
CA VAL A 278 -13.71 11.79 17.36
C VAL A 278 -13.62 13.28 17.05
N ASP A 279 -14.05 14.10 18.01
CA ASP A 279 -14.01 15.56 17.98
C ASP A 279 -14.74 16.24 16.80
N GLY A 280 -15.58 15.49 16.07
CA GLY A 280 -16.38 15.98 14.95
C GLY A 280 -15.59 16.18 13.65
N ARG A 281 -14.37 15.65 13.56
CA ARG A 281 -13.52 15.73 12.35
C ARG A 281 -13.96 14.73 11.29
N ASP A 282 -13.70 15.04 10.03
CA ASP A 282 -13.81 14.03 8.97
C ASP A 282 -12.70 12.99 9.21
N PHE A 283 -13.06 11.71 9.09
CA PHE A 283 -12.11 10.59 9.21
C PHE A 283 -11.98 9.94 7.84
N ALA A 284 -10.77 9.50 7.49
CA ALA A 284 -10.55 8.74 6.27
C ALA A 284 -9.73 7.49 6.56
N SER A 285 -10.06 6.38 5.90
CA SER A 285 -9.27 5.17 5.93
C SER A 285 -9.34 4.43 4.60
N GLY A 286 -8.27 3.72 4.27
CA GLY A 286 -8.15 3.15 2.93
C GLY A 286 -6.90 2.32 2.74
N THR A 287 -6.54 2.09 1.48
CA THR A 287 -5.27 1.49 1.09
C THR A 287 -4.50 2.43 0.17
N LEU A 288 -3.19 2.35 0.27
CA LEU A 288 -2.29 2.83 -0.77
C LEU A 288 -1.61 1.63 -1.41
N SER A 289 -1.23 1.76 -2.68
CA SER A 289 -0.50 0.71 -3.36
C SER A 289 0.51 1.25 -4.37
N THR A 290 1.46 0.42 -4.76
CA THR A 290 2.39 0.65 -5.86
C THR A 290 2.78 -0.68 -6.50
N THR A 291 3.02 -0.67 -7.81
CA THR A 291 3.51 -1.84 -8.55
C THR A 291 5.02 -2.09 -8.34
N GLY A 292 5.69 -1.22 -7.60
CA GLY A 292 7.09 -1.32 -7.22
C GLY A 292 7.80 0.02 -7.39
N GLY A 293 9.13 0.00 -7.33
CA GLY A 293 9.88 1.24 -7.45
C GLY A 293 11.37 1.07 -7.23
N SER A 294 12.02 2.17 -6.89
CA SER A 294 13.43 2.18 -6.52
C SER A 294 13.79 3.30 -5.56
N PHE A 295 14.84 3.11 -4.76
CA PHE A 295 15.42 4.16 -3.93
C PHE A 295 16.95 4.14 -3.94
N GLY A 296 17.56 5.33 -3.89
CA GLY A 296 19.00 5.54 -3.78
C GLY A 296 19.78 5.47 -5.09
N ASP A 297 21.09 5.69 -4.99
CA ASP A 297 22.05 5.58 -6.10
C ASP A 297 23.30 4.80 -5.62
N PRO A 298 23.55 3.55 -6.09
CA PRO A 298 22.77 2.83 -7.10
C PRO A 298 21.35 2.45 -6.60
N PRO A 299 20.38 2.30 -7.52
CA PRO A 299 18.98 2.08 -7.14
C PRO A 299 18.76 0.70 -6.54
N ASN A 300 18.20 0.68 -5.33
CA ASN A 300 17.64 -0.52 -4.70
C ASN A 300 16.19 -0.67 -5.13
N LYS A 301 15.80 -1.85 -5.61
CA LYS A 301 14.44 -2.14 -6.04
C LYS A 301 13.49 -2.16 -4.84
N VAL A 302 12.31 -1.56 -5.01
CA VAL A 302 11.16 -1.70 -4.12
C VAL A 302 10.19 -2.68 -4.76
N ASP A 303 9.82 -3.71 -4.03
CA ASP A 303 8.78 -4.65 -4.46
C ASP A 303 7.39 -4.01 -4.35
N PRO A 304 6.35 -4.55 -5.03
CA PRO A 304 5.00 -4.03 -4.91
C PRO A 304 4.55 -3.95 -3.43
N ILE A 305 3.83 -2.89 -3.09
CA ILE A 305 3.33 -2.66 -1.73
C ILE A 305 1.84 -2.41 -1.83
N THR A 306 1.07 -2.99 -0.92
CA THR A 306 -0.24 -2.47 -0.53
C THR A 306 -0.23 -2.34 0.98
N SER A 307 -0.68 -1.19 1.49
CA SER A 307 -0.75 -0.96 2.92
C SER A 307 -2.01 -0.16 3.23
N ALA A 308 -2.65 -0.50 4.35
CA ALA A 308 -3.70 0.34 4.89
C ALA A 308 -3.15 1.70 5.37
N TRP A 309 -4.00 2.71 5.28
CA TRP A 309 -3.76 4.04 5.83
C TRP A 309 -5.00 4.57 6.52
N ASP A 310 -4.79 5.52 7.43
CA ASP A 310 -5.85 6.29 8.06
C ASP A 310 -5.46 7.76 8.20
N GLY A 311 -6.43 8.60 8.53
CA GLY A 311 -6.21 10.01 8.77
C GLY A 311 -7.47 10.79 9.11
N PHE A 312 -7.29 12.08 9.36
CA PHE A 312 -8.32 12.99 9.83
C PHE A 312 -8.24 14.32 9.09
N SER A 313 -9.36 15.04 9.01
CA SER A 313 -9.36 16.42 8.53
C SER A 313 -8.61 17.34 9.48
N PHE A 314 -7.86 18.27 8.90
CA PHE A 314 -7.32 19.42 9.62
C PHE A 314 -8.41 20.45 9.85
N THR A 315 -8.33 21.20 10.95
CA THR A 315 -9.03 22.48 11.09
C THR A 315 -8.21 23.59 10.42
N ALA A 316 -8.84 24.70 10.08
CA ALA A 316 -8.14 25.84 9.48
C ALA A 316 -6.97 26.38 10.33
N ALA A 317 -7.05 26.26 11.66
CA ALA A 317 -6.02 26.73 12.58
C ALA A 317 -4.81 25.79 12.69
N GLU A 318 -4.94 24.54 12.23
CA GLU A 318 -3.87 23.54 12.27
C GLU A 318 -3.07 23.48 10.97
N LEU A 319 -3.54 24.15 9.92
CA LEU A 319 -2.85 24.17 8.64
C LEU A 319 -1.57 25.03 8.77
N PRO A 320 -0.39 24.46 8.50
CA PRO A 320 0.85 25.20 8.60
C PRO A 320 0.93 26.27 7.50
N GLU A 321 1.58 27.39 7.84
CA GLU A 321 1.94 28.40 6.85
C GLU A 321 2.88 27.80 5.80
N GLY A 322 2.68 28.17 4.53
CA GLY A 322 3.49 27.66 3.42
C GLY A 322 3.11 26.27 2.91
N LEU A 323 2.06 25.63 3.45
CA LEU A 323 1.53 24.38 2.89
C LEU A 323 1.17 24.55 1.40
N PRO A 324 1.70 23.72 0.50
CA PRO A 324 1.24 23.70 -0.89
C PRO A 324 -0.27 23.41 -0.96
N ARG A 325 -1.04 24.32 -1.59
CA ARG A 325 -2.50 24.23 -1.74
C ARG A 325 -2.87 24.22 -3.22
N ASN A 326 -3.85 23.41 -3.61
CA ASN A 326 -4.37 23.35 -4.97
C ASN A 326 -4.79 24.72 -5.50
N CYS A 327 -5.51 25.48 -4.66
CA CYS A 327 -6.11 26.75 -5.07
C CYS A 327 -5.17 27.96 -4.88
N ALA A 328 -3.89 27.72 -4.54
CA ALA A 328 -2.88 28.78 -4.55
C ALA A 328 -2.43 29.08 -5.98
N ALA A 329 -2.07 30.34 -6.24
CA ALA A 329 -1.51 30.75 -7.53
C ALA A 329 -0.14 30.09 -7.81
N ASP A 330 0.66 29.92 -6.75
CA ASP A 330 1.95 29.23 -6.77
C ASP A 330 2.07 28.36 -5.51
N PRO A 331 1.65 27.09 -5.57
CA PRO A 331 1.69 26.19 -4.42
C PRO A 331 3.11 25.83 -3.97
N CYS A 332 4.11 25.98 -4.85
CA CYS A 332 5.49 25.60 -4.57
C CYS A 332 6.33 26.73 -3.95
N ALA A 333 5.85 27.97 -3.97
CA ALA A 333 6.62 29.16 -3.60
C ALA A 333 7.43 29.03 -2.29
N ALA A 334 6.81 28.51 -1.23
CA ALA A 334 7.47 28.35 0.07
C ALA A 334 8.51 27.22 0.08
N MET A 335 8.22 26.10 -0.61
CA MET A 335 9.10 24.94 -0.69
C MET A 335 10.32 25.23 -1.57
N ASP A 336 10.12 25.89 -2.70
CA ASP A 336 11.20 26.30 -3.62
C ASP A 336 12.19 27.27 -2.96
N LEU A 337 11.70 28.15 -2.08
CA LEU A 337 12.52 29.10 -1.34
C LEU A 337 13.47 28.41 -0.35
N GLU A 338 12.99 27.34 0.30
CA GLU A 338 13.69 26.62 1.38
C GLU A 338 14.45 25.38 0.88
N GLY A 339 14.32 25.04 -0.41
CA GLY A 339 15.06 23.97 -1.08
C GLY A 339 14.41 22.58 -0.98
N GLY A 340 13.11 22.52 -0.68
CA GLY A 340 12.33 21.30 -0.79
C GLY A 340 12.02 20.91 -2.24
N ASP A 341 11.50 19.70 -2.43
CA ASP A 341 11.28 19.10 -3.74
C ASP A 341 9.81 19.18 -4.18
N CYS A 342 9.45 20.25 -4.91
CA CYS A 342 8.09 20.46 -5.39
C CYS A 342 7.92 19.90 -6.81
N GLN A 343 7.26 18.74 -6.93
CA GLN A 343 7.04 18.01 -8.19
C GLN A 343 5.69 18.35 -8.84
N LEU A 344 5.20 19.58 -8.63
CA LEU A 344 3.96 20.05 -9.23
C LEU A 344 4.23 20.58 -10.65
N PRO A 345 3.28 20.46 -11.59
CA PRO A 345 3.42 21.01 -12.93
C PRO A 345 3.71 22.50 -12.94
N SER A 346 4.64 22.93 -13.79
CA SER A 346 4.95 24.33 -14.04
C SER A 346 4.69 24.70 -15.50
N PRO A 347 3.78 25.66 -15.81
CA PRO A 347 3.02 26.47 -14.87
C PRO A 347 1.92 25.69 -14.15
N TRP A 348 1.69 26.00 -12.87
CA TRP A 348 0.61 25.41 -12.08
C TRP A 348 -0.76 25.85 -12.60
N ARG A 349 -1.72 24.92 -12.58
CA ARG A 349 -3.12 25.19 -12.87
C ARG A 349 -3.97 24.62 -11.74
N PRO A 350 -4.70 25.46 -10.99
CA PRO A 350 -5.62 24.98 -9.97
C PRO A 350 -6.62 23.97 -10.55
N GLY A 351 -6.95 22.94 -9.76
CA GLY A 351 -7.97 21.95 -10.12
C GLY A 351 -9.35 22.58 -10.28
N ALA A 352 -10.26 21.90 -10.97
CA ALA A 352 -11.61 22.39 -11.28
C ALA A 352 -12.44 22.71 -10.02
N GLY A 353 -12.14 22.08 -8.88
CA GLY A 353 -12.75 22.37 -7.59
C GLY A 353 -12.35 23.70 -6.94
N CYS A 354 -11.34 24.38 -7.48
CA CYS A 354 -10.98 25.71 -7.04
C CYS A 354 -11.96 26.70 -7.66
N ALA A 355 -12.78 27.36 -6.83
CA ALA A 355 -13.56 28.50 -7.27
C ALA A 355 -12.63 29.46 -8.03
N ALA A 356 -13.03 29.91 -9.21
CA ALA A 356 -12.25 30.87 -9.97
C ALA A 356 -11.92 32.03 -9.04
N ALA A 357 -10.64 32.16 -8.68
CA ALA A 357 -10.17 33.29 -7.91
C ALA A 357 -10.33 34.51 -8.83
N GLU A 358 -11.46 35.20 -8.71
CA GLU A 358 -11.72 36.47 -9.40
C GLU A 358 -10.81 37.59 -8.88
#